data_AF-A0A971AHU7-F1
#
_entry.id   AF-A0A971AHU7-F1
#
_cell.length_a   1.000
_cell.length_b   1.000
_cell.length_c   1.000
_cell.angle_alpha   90.00
_cell.angle_beta   90.00
_cell.angle_gamma   90.00
#
_symmetry.space_group_name_H-M   'P 1'
#
loop_
_entity.id
_entity.type
_entity.pdbx_description
1 polymer ?
#
loop_
_entity_poly.entity_id
_entity_poly.type
_entity_poly.pdbx_seq_one_letter_code
_entity_poly.pdbx_strand_id
1 'polypeptide(L)'
;MYKQEDVQEVRRQLIRMLTVIGALFLGFLIISIVLANTVNNRLGMFILVIGVCLDIFVWGMYASPILAYYNFLKDIFSGRIRVESGIVKNVNTKPVYKDNKLFYYEVLIDDGEVERLLLIDANKPLPAFDIGKKYEFEVFQNYVVNVLQ
;
A
#
# COMPACT_ATOMS: atom_id res chain seq x y z
N MET A 1 -3.54 11.33 11.93
CA MET A 1 -4.43 10.24 11.45
C MET A 1 -3.79 8.85 11.52
N TYR A 2 -2.49 8.72 11.31
CA TYR A 2 -1.77 7.45 11.44
C TYR A 2 -1.38 7.14 12.88
N LYS A 3 -1.36 5.86 13.24
CA LYS A 3 -0.91 5.35 14.55
C LYS A 3 0.22 4.35 14.38
N GLN A 4 1.10 4.23 15.38
CA GLN A 4 2.14 3.18 15.40
C GLN A 4 1.54 1.76 15.30
N GLU A 5 0.31 1.58 15.79
CA GLU A 5 -0.46 0.34 15.68
C GLU A 5 -0.70 -0.06 14.22
N ASP A 6 -0.92 0.91 13.31
CA ASP A 6 -1.14 0.66 11.88
C ASP A 6 0.08 -0.06 11.26
N VAL A 7 1.30 0.33 11.65
CA VAL A 7 2.55 -0.30 11.18
C VAL A 7 2.62 -1.76 11.61
N GLN A 8 2.22 -2.04 12.85
CA GLN A 8 2.24 -3.40 13.39
C GLN A 8 1.19 -4.29 12.70
N GLU A 9 0.02 -3.73 12.41
CA GLU A 9 -1.04 -4.43 11.68
C GLU A 9 -0.60 -4.80 10.26
N VAL A 10 -0.07 -3.84 9.51
CA VAL A 10 0.41 -4.08 8.13
C VAL A 10 1.57 -5.08 8.14
N ARG A 11 2.48 -4.99 9.12
CA ARG A 11 3.55 -6.00 9.30
C ARG A 11 2.98 -7.40 9.53
N ARG A 12 1.92 -7.53 10.33
CA ARG A 12 1.25 -8.83 10.56
C ARG A 12 0.61 -9.36 9.28
N GLN A 13 -0.01 -8.50 8.48
CA GLN A 13 -0.55 -8.86 7.17
C GLN A 13 0.54 -9.36 6.22
N LEU A 14 1.71 -8.69 6.17
CA LEU A 14 2.87 -9.15 5.40
C LEU A 14 3.36 -10.52 5.82
N ILE A 15 3.53 -10.76 7.13
CA ILE A 15 3.99 -12.06 7.65
C ILE A 15 2.97 -13.15 7.30
N ARG A 16 1.67 -12.87 7.43
CA ARG A 16 0.61 -13.79 7.02
C ARG A 16 0.69 -14.11 5.53
N MET A 17 0.90 -13.11 4.68
CA MET A 17 1.03 -13.31 3.23
C MET A 17 2.26 -14.14 2.87
N LEU A 18 3.41 -13.86 3.48
CA LEU A 18 4.62 -14.67 3.35
C LEU A 18 4.41 -16.11 3.80
N THR A 19 3.64 -16.32 4.86
CA THR A 19 3.28 -17.66 5.34
C THR A 19 2.43 -18.40 4.31
N VAL A 20 1.46 -17.73 3.68
CA VAL A 20 0.61 -18.33 2.63
C VAL A 20 1.42 -18.70 1.40
N ILE A 21 2.30 -17.79 0.93
CA ILE A 21 3.20 -18.04 -0.21
C ILE A 21 4.14 -19.21 0.11
N GLY A 22 4.77 -19.21 1.29
CA GLY A 22 5.65 -20.30 1.71
C GLY A 22 4.93 -21.65 1.79
N ALA A 23 3.70 -21.67 2.30
CA ALA A 23 2.88 -22.89 2.36
C ALA A 23 2.48 -23.37 0.95
N LEU A 24 2.12 -22.45 0.05
CA LEU A 24 1.77 -22.76 -1.33
C LEU A 24 2.98 -23.36 -2.06
N PHE A 25 4.13 -22.70 -2.00
CA PHE A 25 5.39 -23.18 -2.56
C PHE A 25 5.75 -24.58 -2.04
N LEU A 26 5.73 -24.79 -0.71
CA LEU A 26 6.03 -26.08 -0.11
C LEU A 26 5.04 -27.17 -0.55
N GLY A 27 3.75 -26.85 -0.67
CA GLY A 27 2.74 -27.77 -1.17
C GLY A 27 3.06 -28.23 -2.60
N PHE A 28 3.31 -27.30 -3.52
CA PHE A 28 3.67 -27.63 -4.90
C PHE A 28 5.01 -28.38 -5.00
N LEU A 29 5.99 -28.03 -4.17
CA LEU A 29 7.28 -28.72 -4.10
C LEU A 29 7.09 -30.19 -3.70
N ILE A 30 6.34 -30.46 -2.63
CA ILE A 30 6.09 -31.83 -2.14
C ILE A 30 5.37 -32.64 -3.22
N ILE A 31 4.31 -32.09 -3.82
CA ILE A 31 3.56 -32.76 -4.89
C ILE A 31 4.46 -33.07 -6.09
N SER A 32 5.30 -32.11 -6.50
CA SER A 32 6.25 -32.29 -7.59
C SER A 32 7.22 -33.45 -7.32
N ILE A 33 7.82 -33.51 -6.12
CA ILE A 33 8.76 -34.58 -5.75
C ILE A 33 8.07 -35.94 -5.77
N VAL A 34 6.85 -36.04 -5.21
CA VAL A 34 6.08 -37.29 -5.20
C VAL A 34 5.79 -37.75 -6.63
N LEU A 35 5.31 -36.85 -7.50
CA LEU A 35 4.98 -37.19 -8.89
C LEU A 35 6.21 -37.54 -9.73
N ALA A 36 7.34 -36.86 -9.49
CA ALA A 36 8.59 -37.16 -10.18
C ALA A 36 9.09 -38.57 -9.87
N ASN A 37 8.92 -39.03 -8.63
CA ASN A 37 9.36 -40.35 -8.18
C ASN A 37 8.36 -41.48 -8.48
N THR A 38 7.06 -41.19 -8.55
CA THR A 38 6.00 -42.22 -8.68
C THR A 38 5.47 -42.40 -10.10
N VAL A 39 5.37 -41.32 -10.87
CA VAL A 39 4.69 -41.34 -12.18
C VAL A 39 5.66 -40.99 -13.30
N ASN A 40 6.17 -39.76 -13.31
CA ASN A 40 7.04 -39.26 -14.37
C ASN A 40 7.71 -37.95 -13.94
N ASN A 41 9.04 -37.89 -14.09
CA ASN A 41 9.82 -36.70 -13.81
C ASN A 41 9.33 -35.45 -14.58
N ARG A 42 8.89 -35.60 -15.83
CA ARG A 42 8.37 -34.47 -16.64
C ARG A 42 7.11 -33.87 -16.01
N LEU A 43 6.21 -34.69 -15.47
CA LEU A 43 4.97 -34.22 -14.82
C LEU A 43 5.28 -33.48 -13.52
N GLY A 44 6.19 -34.01 -12.69
CA GLY A 44 6.65 -33.31 -11.48
C GLY A 44 7.20 -31.92 -11.82
N MET A 45 8.07 -31.84 -12.82
CA MET A 45 8.61 -30.56 -13.30
C MET A 45 7.53 -29.56 -13.73
N PHE A 46 6.52 -29.99 -14.51
CA PHE A 46 5.42 -29.09 -14.90
C PHE A 46 4.63 -28.56 -13.70
N ILE A 47 4.34 -29.41 -12.72
CA ILE A 47 3.63 -29.02 -11.51
C ILE A 47 4.44 -28.00 -10.70
N LEU A 48 5.76 -28.19 -10.58
CA LEU A 48 6.63 -27.24 -9.90
C LEU A 48 6.64 -25.87 -10.60
N VAL A 49 6.74 -25.86 -11.93
CA VAL A 49 6.72 -24.61 -12.71
C VAL A 49 5.41 -23.85 -12.49
N ILE A 50 4.26 -24.55 -12.51
CA ILE A 50 2.95 -23.96 -12.24
C ILE A 50 2.92 -23.37 -10.82
N GLY A 51 3.43 -24.10 -9.82
CA GLY A 51 3.51 -23.61 -8.44
C GLY A 51 4.30 -22.31 -8.33
N VAL A 52 5.50 -22.26 -8.93
CA VAL A 52 6.34 -21.05 -8.93
C VAL A 52 5.65 -19.88 -9.64
N CYS A 53 4.97 -20.13 -10.76
CA CYS A 53 4.21 -19.08 -11.45
C CYS A 53 3.08 -18.51 -10.57
N LEU A 54 2.38 -19.38 -9.83
CA LEU A 54 1.35 -18.95 -8.88
C LEU A 54 1.94 -18.14 -7.73
N ASP A 55 3.08 -18.55 -7.17
CA ASP A 55 3.76 -17.79 -6.11
C ASP A 55 4.16 -16.38 -6.57
N ILE A 56 4.75 -16.27 -7.78
CA ILE A 56 5.10 -14.96 -8.37
C ILE A 56 3.85 -14.11 -8.56
N PHE A 57 2.76 -14.71 -9.04
CA PHE A 57 1.50 -14.01 -9.23
C PHE A 57 0.92 -13.50 -7.90
N VAL A 58 0.86 -14.36 -6.87
CA VAL A 58 0.35 -14.00 -5.54
C VAL A 58 1.23 -12.91 -4.91
N TRP A 59 2.55 -13.03 -5.04
CA TRP A 59 3.49 -12.01 -4.57
C TRP A 59 3.25 -10.66 -5.26
N GLY A 60 3.20 -10.64 -6.59
CA GLY A 60 3.04 -9.42 -7.37
C GLY A 60 1.71 -8.73 -7.14
N MET A 61 0.62 -9.50 -7.09
CA MET A 61 -0.74 -8.98 -6.94
C MET A 61 -1.06 -8.54 -5.51
N TYR A 62 -0.62 -9.29 -4.49
CA TYR A 62 -1.10 -9.10 -3.12
C TYR A 62 0.00 -8.72 -2.14
N ALA A 63 1.17 -9.36 -2.18
CA ALA A 63 2.23 -9.07 -1.20
C ALA A 63 2.94 -7.74 -1.49
N SER A 64 3.19 -7.43 -2.77
CA SER A 64 3.91 -6.23 -3.20
C SER A 64 3.19 -4.93 -2.79
N PRO A 65 1.86 -4.75 -3.00
CA PRO A 65 1.16 -3.56 -2.52
C PRO A 65 1.20 -3.39 -1.00
N ILE A 66 1.06 -4.48 -0.23
CA ILE A 66 1.14 -4.44 1.23
C ILE A 66 2.55 -4.03 1.67
N LEU A 67 3.59 -4.50 0.97
CA LEU A 67 4.97 -4.15 1.26
C LEU A 67 5.27 -2.68 0.95
N ALA A 68 4.72 -2.18 -0.16
CA ALA A 68 4.79 -0.77 -0.52
C ALA A 68 4.11 0.10 0.56
N TYR A 69 2.93 -0.30 1.04
CA TYR A 69 2.24 0.40 2.12
C TYR A 69 3.00 0.37 3.44
N TYR A 70 3.59 -0.77 3.80
CA TYR A 70 4.43 -0.89 5.00
C TYR A 70 5.62 0.07 4.98
N ASN A 71 6.33 0.13 3.84
CA ASN A 71 7.45 1.05 3.68
C ASN A 71 6.98 2.51 3.74
N PHE A 72 5.87 2.84 3.09
CA PHE A 72 5.25 4.17 3.16
C PHE A 72 4.94 4.60 4.60
N LEU A 73 4.31 3.74 5.40
CA LEU A 73 4.03 4.06 6.80
C LEU A 73 5.32 4.28 7.58
N LYS A 74 6.34 3.43 7.39
CA LYS A 74 7.65 3.59 8.04
C LYS A 74 8.33 4.91 7.65
N ASP A 75 8.20 5.31 6.39
CA ASP A 75 8.75 6.57 5.88
C ASP A 75 8.03 7.78 6.49
N ILE A 76 6.70 7.73 6.65
CA ILE A 76 5.95 8.79 7.36
C ILE A 76 6.43 8.94 8.81
N PHE A 77 6.59 7.83 9.54
CA PHE A 77 6.98 7.89 10.95
C PHE A 77 8.46 8.26 11.19
N SER A 78 9.32 8.05 10.20
CA SER A 78 10.75 8.39 10.29
C SER A 78 11.09 9.72 9.60
N GLY A 79 10.18 10.22 8.77
CA GLY A 79 10.35 11.40 7.94
C GLY A 79 10.13 12.72 8.66
N ARG A 80 10.51 13.81 8.00
CA ARG A 80 10.26 15.17 8.47
C ARG A 80 8.84 15.60 8.07
N ILE A 81 7.99 15.80 9.07
CA ILE A 81 6.65 16.37 8.89
C ILE A 81 6.76 17.90 8.90
N ARG A 82 5.99 18.57 8.03
CA ARG A 82 5.85 20.02 7.99
C ARG A 82 4.37 20.39 8.07
N VAL A 83 4.09 21.59 8.57
CA VAL A 83 2.72 22.13 8.54
C VAL A 83 2.58 23.00 7.30
N GLU A 84 1.55 22.74 6.50
CA GLU A 84 1.14 23.55 5.37
C GLU A 84 -0.27 24.08 5.63
N SER A 85 -0.53 25.31 5.20
CA SER A 85 -1.83 25.95 5.34
C SER A 85 -2.30 26.48 4.00
N GLY A 86 -3.58 26.31 3.69
CA GLY A 86 -4.13 26.75 2.41
C GLY A 86 -5.65 26.67 2.37
N ILE A 87 -6.23 27.39 1.42
CA ILE A 87 -7.66 27.36 1.12
C ILE A 87 -7.96 26.14 0.25
N VAL A 88 -8.87 25.28 0.69
CA VAL A 88 -9.28 24.10 -0.09
C VAL A 88 -10.09 24.56 -1.30
N LYS A 89 -9.59 24.28 -2.51
CA LYS A 89 -10.26 24.62 -3.78
C LYS A 89 -11.07 23.46 -4.33
N ASN A 90 -10.55 22.23 -4.19
CA ASN A 90 -11.17 21.03 -4.73
C ASN A 90 -10.80 19.81 -3.89
N VAL A 91 -11.74 18.87 -3.78
CA VAL A 91 -11.51 17.55 -3.19
C VAL A 91 -12.03 16.49 -4.16
N ASN A 92 -11.12 15.65 -4.66
CA ASN A 92 -11.49 14.51 -5.48
C ASN A 92 -11.91 13.35 -4.56
N THR A 93 -13.20 13.04 -4.57
CA THR A 93 -13.80 11.96 -3.77
C THR A 93 -13.55 10.57 -4.37
N LYS A 94 -13.01 10.49 -5.59
CA LYS A 94 -12.61 9.22 -6.21
C LYS A 94 -11.10 9.03 -6.01
N PRO A 95 -10.68 7.93 -5.37
CA PRO A 95 -9.27 7.70 -5.14
C PRO A 95 -8.56 7.40 -6.46
N VAL A 96 -7.37 7.97 -6.63
CA VAL A 96 -6.50 7.78 -7.79
C VAL A 96 -5.29 6.95 -7.42
N TYR A 97 -4.85 6.09 -8.33
CA TYR A 97 -3.64 5.32 -8.16
C TYR A 97 -2.42 6.18 -8.49
N LYS A 98 -1.50 6.37 -7.54
CA LYS A 98 -0.27 7.15 -7.76
C LYS A 98 0.99 6.38 -7.39
N ASP A 99 2.06 6.75 -8.09
CA ASP A 99 3.44 6.27 -7.91
C ASP A 99 3.60 4.75 -7.96
N ASN A 100 2.69 4.06 -8.68
CA ASN A 100 2.64 2.60 -8.78
C ASN A 100 2.61 1.88 -7.43
N LYS A 101 2.05 2.52 -6.40
CA LYS A 101 2.12 2.00 -5.03
C LYS A 101 0.76 1.98 -4.35
N LEU A 102 0.04 3.10 -4.34
CA LEU A 102 -1.09 3.29 -3.41
C LEU A 102 -2.20 4.17 -4.00
N PHE A 103 -3.38 4.05 -3.43
CA PHE A 103 -4.55 4.85 -3.78
C PHE A 103 -4.67 6.05 -2.83
N TYR A 104 -4.93 7.23 -3.41
CA TYR A 104 -5.05 8.47 -2.65
C TYR A 104 -6.25 9.30 -3.13
N TYR A 105 -6.90 9.99 -2.20
CA TYR A 105 -7.76 11.13 -2.51
C TYR A 105 -6.90 12.36 -2.73
N GLU A 106 -7.29 13.19 -3.68
CA GLU A 106 -6.58 14.42 -4.03
C GLU A 106 -7.30 15.63 -3.44
N VAL A 107 -6.55 16.47 -2.74
CA VAL A 107 -7.04 17.75 -2.20
C VAL A 107 -6.20 18.86 -2.77
N LEU A 108 -6.81 19.75 -3.55
CA LEU A 108 -6.16 20.93 -4.09
C LEU A 108 -6.30 22.07 -3.09
N ILE A 109 -5.16 22.61 -2.64
CA ILE A 109 -5.10 23.76 -1.75
C ILE A 109 -4.38 24.93 -2.46
N ASP A 110 -4.72 26.15 -2.03
CA ASP A 110 -4.08 27.38 -2.47
C ASP A 110 -3.54 28.10 -1.23
N ASP A 111 -2.21 28.25 -1.17
CA ASP A 111 -1.52 28.91 -0.05
C ASP A 111 -1.39 30.44 -0.23
N GLY A 112 -1.91 30.98 -1.34
CA GLY A 112 -1.82 32.38 -1.73
C GLY A 112 -0.65 32.70 -2.67
N GLU A 113 0.34 31.81 -2.79
CA GLU A 113 1.44 31.93 -3.74
C GLU A 113 1.31 30.90 -4.88
N VAL A 114 0.95 29.66 -4.54
CA VAL A 114 0.85 28.55 -5.47
C VAL A 114 -0.28 27.59 -5.09
N GLU A 115 -0.85 26.95 -6.11
CA GLU A 115 -1.74 25.81 -5.91
C GLU A 115 -0.92 24.53 -5.68
N ARG A 116 -1.29 23.75 -4.67
CA ARG A 116 -0.63 22.50 -4.29
C ARG A 116 -1.63 21.36 -4.20
N LEU A 117 -1.21 20.20 -4.68
CA LEU A 117 -1.98 18.98 -4.61
C LEU A 117 -1.51 18.13 -3.43
N LEU A 118 -2.36 18.01 -2.41
CA LEU A 118 -2.14 17.12 -1.28
C LEU A 118 -2.81 15.77 -1.51
N LEU A 119 -2.19 14.72 -0.98
CA LEU A 119 -2.62 13.33 -1.11
C LEU A 119 -3.06 12.78 0.24
N ILE A 120 -4.32 12.37 0.34
CA ILE A 120 -4.87 11.69 1.52
C ILE A 120 -4.95 10.20 1.21
N ASP A 121 -4.39 9.36 2.07
CA ASP A 121 -4.42 7.91 1.92
C ASP A 121 -5.86 7.37 1.87
N ALA A 122 -6.18 6.62 0.81
CA ALA A 122 -7.51 6.05 0.62
C ALA A 122 -7.86 4.93 1.61
N ASN A 123 -6.87 4.39 2.34
CA ASN A 123 -7.10 3.45 3.45
C ASN A 123 -7.59 4.15 4.73
N LYS A 124 -7.59 5.49 4.75
CA LYS A 124 -8.09 6.31 5.85
C LYS A 124 -9.37 7.04 5.43
N PRO A 125 -10.28 7.33 6.38
CA PRO A 125 -11.49 8.09 6.05
C PRO A 125 -11.12 9.48 5.53
N LEU A 126 -11.70 9.87 4.40
CA LEU A 126 -11.58 11.21 3.86
C LEU A 126 -12.27 12.21 4.79
N PRO A 127 -11.56 13.21 5.35
CA PRO A 127 -12.19 14.26 6.14
C PRO A 127 -13.20 15.06 5.31
N ALA A 128 -14.27 15.53 5.94
CA ALA A 128 -15.18 16.47 5.31
C ALA A 128 -14.50 17.84 5.25
N PHE A 129 -14.16 18.28 4.04
CA PHE A 129 -13.63 19.62 3.78
C PHE A 129 -14.71 20.52 3.21
N ASP A 130 -14.78 21.73 3.74
CA ASP A 130 -15.57 22.81 3.15
C ASP A 130 -14.72 23.54 2.11
N ILE A 131 -15.18 23.55 0.86
CA ILE A 131 -14.51 24.28 -0.22
C ILE A 131 -14.53 25.78 0.10
N GLY A 132 -13.39 26.45 -0.08
CA GLY A 132 -13.22 27.87 0.21
C GLY A 132 -12.81 28.17 1.65
N LYS A 133 -12.74 27.18 2.55
CA LYS A 133 -12.17 27.36 3.89
C LYS A 133 -10.68 27.09 3.92
N LYS A 134 -9.99 27.79 4.81
CA LYS A 134 -8.58 27.58 5.13
C LYS A 134 -8.46 26.46 6.14
N TYR A 135 -7.49 25.57 5.91
CA TYR A 135 -7.16 24.47 6.81
C TYR A 135 -5.65 24.40 6.99
N GLU A 136 -5.22 23.82 8.11
CA GLU A 136 -3.83 23.43 8.35
C GLU A 136 -3.66 21.91 8.25
N PHE A 137 -2.59 21.50 7.58
CA PHE A 137 -2.26 20.12 7.26
C PHE A 137 -0.86 19.80 7.75
N GLU A 138 -0.72 18.73 8.52
CA GLU A 138 0.58 18.09 8.70
C GLU A 138 0.85 17.22 7.49
N VAL A 139 1.91 17.52 6.75
CA VAL A 139 2.28 16.81 5.53
C VAL A 139 3.68 16.22 5.62
N PHE A 140 3.83 15.02 5.09
CA PHE A 140 5.10 14.40 4.77
C PHE A 140 5.24 14.42 3.24
N GLN A 141 6.17 15.21 2.72
CA GLN A 141 6.20 15.57 1.29
C GLN A 141 4.86 16.20 0.85
N ASN A 142 4.09 15.50 0.04
CA ASN A 142 2.76 15.84 -0.46
C ASN A 142 1.65 14.97 0.18
N TYR A 143 1.99 14.07 1.10
CA TYR A 143 1.05 13.19 1.78
C TYR A 143 0.55 13.80 3.08
N VAL A 144 -0.77 13.84 3.28
CA VAL A 144 -1.39 14.34 4.51
C VAL A 144 -1.28 13.29 5.61
N VAL A 145 -0.63 13.67 6.70
CA VAL A 145 -0.46 12.87 7.93
C VAL A 145 -1.57 13.16 8.94
N ASN A 146 -1.96 14.43 9.01
CA ASN A 146 -3.00 14.92 9.89
C ASN A 146 -3.62 16.22 9.38
N VAL A 147 -4.85 16.50 9.79
CA VAL A 147 -5.54 17.78 9.56
C VAL A 147 -5.74 18.43 10.92
N LEU A 148 -5.24 19.65 11.12
CA LEU A 148 -5.18 20.32 12.42
C LEU A 148 -6.39 21.22 12.73
N GLN A 149 -7.21 21.52 11.70
CA GLN A 149 -8.30 22.51 11.67
C GLN A 149 -7.83 23.96 11.82
#